data_AF-S8FST9-F1
#
_entry.id   AF-S8FST9-F1
#
_cell.length_a   1.000
_cell.length_b   1.000
_cell.length_c   1.000
_cell.angle_alpha   90.00
_cell.angle_beta   90.00
_cell.angle_gamma   90.00
#
_symmetry.space_group_name_H-M   'P 1'
#
loop_
_entity.id
_entity.type
_entity.pdbx_description
1 polymer ?
#
loop_
_entity_poly.entity_id
_entity_poly.type
_entity_poly.pdbx_seq_one_letter_code
_entity_poly.pdbx_strand_id
1 'polypeptide(L)'
;DELEHYLAAEPDPTIDNALAWWCSPERRGMYPALSRMARCYLTIPPTSVGVERLFSKGRIIVTHLRNGLSAKSIRALMCLNDWSPLGLIHDTDVLAVTTEDPLKDPDAAEDPEEVWGDKA
;
A
#
# COMPACT_ATOMS: atom_id res chain seq x y z
N ASP A 1 -6.21 27.02 19.42
CA ASP A 1 -6.39 25.89 18.48
C ASP A 1 -5.04 25.14 18.30
N GLU A 2 -5.02 23.85 17.94
CA GLU A 2 -3.79 23.08 17.66
C GLU A 2 -2.96 23.76 16.57
N LEU A 3 -3.63 24.21 15.50
CA LEU A 3 -2.99 24.87 14.37
C LEU A 3 -2.35 26.21 14.75
N GLU A 4 -3.07 27.05 15.49
CA GLU A 4 -2.54 28.32 16.00
C GLU A 4 -1.32 28.11 16.88
N HIS A 5 -1.35 27.10 17.76
CA HIS A 5 -0.22 26.77 18.61
C HIS A 5 1.01 26.34 17.81
N TYR A 6 0.81 25.48 16.80
CA TYR A 6 1.88 25.04 15.91
C TYR A 6 2.48 26.20 15.11
N LEU A 7 1.65 27.09 14.57
CA LEU A 7 2.10 28.25 13.79
C LEU A 7 2.80 29.32 14.64
N ALA A 8 2.50 29.39 15.94
CA ALA A 8 3.17 30.28 16.88
C ALA A 8 4.50 29.71 17.42
N ALA A 9 4.75 28.40 17.25
CA ALA A 9 5.98 27.77 17.69
C ALA A 9 7.17 28.17 16.79
N GLU A 10 8.35 28.33 17.39
CA GLU A 10 9.55 28.62 16.62
C GLU A 10 9.96 27.40 15.77
N PRO A 11 10.30 27.60 14.48
CA PRO A 11 10.82 26.54 13.65
C PRO A 11 12.13 26.01 14.21
N ASP A 12 12.20 24.70 14.45
CA ASP A 12 13.42 24.02 14.88
C ASP A 12 14.22 23.58 13.63
N PRO A 13 15.37 24.21 13.35
CA PRO A 13 16.16 23.92 12.15
C PRO A 13 16.88 22.56 12.21
N THR A 14 16.85 21.88 13.36
CA THR A 14 17.46 20.56 13.52
C THR A 14 16.58 19.43 12.99
N ILE A 15 15.31 19.70 12.68
CA ILE A 15 14.38 18.73 12.13
C ILE A 15 14.67 18.53 10.64
N ASP A 16 15.25 17.39 10.30
CA ASP A 16 15.56 16.99 8.92
C ASP A 16 14.44 16.16 8.26
N ASN A 17 13.63 15.46 9.08
CA ASN A 17 12.55 14.59 8.61
C ASN A 17 11.21 14.97 9.26
N ALA A 18 10.42 15.75 8.52
CA ALA A 18 9.10 16.19 8.95
C ALA A 18 8.14 15.01 9.22
N LEU A 19 8.19 13.94 8.41
CA LEU A 19 7.30 12.78 8.60
C LEU A 19 7.63 12.03 9.89
N ALA A 20 8.91 11.82 10.19
CA ALA A 20 9.36 11.20 11.44
C ALA A 20 8.93 12.06 12.65
N TRP A 21 9.05 13.38 12.53
CA TRP A 21 8.63 14.32 13.57
C TRP A 21 7.12 14.21 13.87
N TRP A 22 6.26 14.20 12.86
CA TRP A 22 4.81 14.04 13.05
C TRP A 22 4.39 12.64 13.52
N CYS A 23 5.25 11.62 13.31
CA CYS A 23 5.02 10.25 13.79
C CYS A 23 5.43 10.05 15.26
N SER A 24 6.19 10.98 15.85
CA SER A 24 6.70 10.86 17.21
C SER A 24 5.55 10.80 18.25
N PRO A 25 5.65 9.97 19.31
CA PRO A 25 4.62 9.90 20.35
C PRO A 25 4.31 11.26 20.98
N GLU A 26 5.32 12.09 21.17
CA GLU A 26 5.23 13.43 21.77
C GLU A 26 4.37 14.34 20.89
N ARG A 27 4.63 14.39 19.58
CA ARG A 27 3.87 15.25 18.65
C ARG A 27 2.44 14.76 18.45
N ARG A 28 2.23 13.45 18.44
CA ARG A 28 0.87 12.88 18.38
C ARG A 28 0.04 13.21 19.62
N GLY A 29 0.67 13.25 20.79
CA GLY A 29 0.01 13.67 22.03
C GLY A 29 -0.29 15.17 22.06
N MET A 30 0.63 15.98 21.54
CA MET A 30 0.50 17.44 21.51
C MET A 30 -0.47 17.96 20.44
N TYR A 31 -0.57 17.23 19.32
CA TYR A 31 -1.34 17.61 18.12
C TYR A 31 -2.15 16.43 17.56
N PRO A 32 -3.14 15.89 18.29
CA PRO A 32 -3.84 14.66 17.88
C PRO A 32 -4.63 14.77 16.57
N ALA A 33 -5.20 15.93 16.23
CA ALA A 33 -5.88 16.13 14.95
C ALA A 33 -4.88 16.53 13.85
N LEU A 34 -4.02 17.50 14.14
CA LEU A 34 -3.09 18.06 13.17
C LEU A 34 -2.01 17.05 12.74
N SER A 35 -1.52 16.20 13.65
CA SER A 35 -0.56 15.14 13.30
C SER A 35 -1.13 14.09 12.35
N ARG A 36 -2.43 13.76 12.47
CA ARG A 36 -3.10 12.85 11.52
C ARG A 36 -3.15 13.48 10.13
N MET A 37 -3.57 14.73 10.04
CA MET A 37 -3.61 15.47 8.78
C MET A 37 -2.22 15.59 8.14
N ALA A 38 -1.22 16.02 8.91
CA ALA A 38 0.15 16.17 8.43
C ALA A 38 0.73 14.86 7.88
N ARG A 39 0.53 13.75 8.59
CA ARG A 39 0.97 12.42 8.11
C ARG A 39 0.30 12.05 6.79
N CYS A 40 -1.01 12.26 6.66
CA CYS A 40 -1.70 12.01 5.39
C CYS A 40 -1.06 12.77 4.23
N TYR A 41 -0.82 14.08 4.38
CA TYR A 41 -0.21 14.89 3.33
C TYR A 41 1.24 14.52 3.04
N LEU A 42 2.07 14.31 4.07
CA LEU A 42 3.49 14.00 3.92
C LEU A 42 3.76 12.60 3.37
N THR A 43 2.82 11.67 3.49
CA THR A 43 2.93 10.33 2.90
C THR A 43 2.58 10.26 1.42
N ILE A 44 2.01 11.33 0.85
CA ILE A 44 1.71 11.37 -0.59
C ILE A 44 3.03 11.42 -1.36
N PRO A 45 3.30 10.45 -2.25
CA PRO A 45 4.51 10.49 -3.04
C PRO A 45 4.48 11.72 -3.96
N PRO A 46 5.59 12.48 -4.06
CA PRO A 46 5.63 13.70 -4.87
C PRO A 46 5.60 13.44 -6.38
N THR A 47 5.81 12.18 -6.80
CA THR A 47 5.87 11.79 -8.22
C THR A 47 5.22 10.42 -8.45
N SER A 48 4.82 10.16 -9.70
CA SER A 48 4.33 8.86 -10.17
C SER A 48 5.42 7.78 -10.26
N VAL A 49 6.68 8.09 -9.96
CA VAL A 49 7.82 7.17 -10.13
C VAL A 49 7.64 5.85 -9.37
N GLY A 50 7.02 5.89 -8.19
CA GLY A 50 6.70 4.67 -7.43
C GLY A 50 5.71 3.77 -8.16
N VAL A 51 4.67 4.37 -8.73
CA VAL A 51 3.63 3.68 -9.49
C VAL A 51 4.19 3.15 -10.82
N GLU A 52 5.02 3.93 -11.50
CA GLU A 52 5.71 3.50 -12.73
C GLU A 52 6.66 2.33 -12.48
N ARG A 53 7.42 2.36 -11.38
CA ARG A 53 8.28 1.25 -10.97
C ARG A 53 7.45 0.00 -10.67
N LEU A 54 6.32 0.15 -9.99
CA LEU A 54 5.38 -0.93 -9.73
C LEU A 54 4.85 -1.55 -11.03
N PHE A 55 4.40 -0.74 -11.98
CA PHE A 55 3.93 -1.22 -13.28
C PHE A 55 5.04 -1.83 -14.13
N SER A 56 6.27 -1.30 -14.06
CA SER A 56 7.42 -1.88 -14.77
C SER A 56 7.78 -3.28 -14.24
N LYS A 57 7.80 -3.46 -12.90
CA LYS A 57 7.93 -4.80 -12.28
C LYS A 57 6.74 -5.69 -12.64
N GLY A 58 5.53 -5.14 -12.56
CA GLY A 58 4.28 -5.82 -12.92
C GLY A 58 4.27 -6.28 -14.38
N ARG A 59 4.95 -5.58 -15.28
CA ARG A 59 5.11 -6.01 -16.68
C ARG A 59 5.71 -7.39 -16.77
N ILE A 60 6.69 -7.75 -15.91
CA ILE A 60 7.27 -9.11 -15.91
C ILE A 60 6.21 -10.15 -15.52
N ILE A 61 5.40 -9.85 -14.50
CA ILE A 61 4.29 -10.73 -14.06
C ILE A 61 3.24 -10.85 -15.17
N VAL A 62 2.83 -9.74 -15.77
CA VAL A 62 1.78 -9.69 -16.81
C VAL A 62 2.24 -10.26 -18.16
N THR A 63 3.49 -10.04 -18.57
CA THR A 63 4.00 -10.52 -19.87
C THR A 63 4.57 -11.94 -19.83
N HIS A 64 5.22 -12.37 -18.74
CA HIS A 64 5.81 -13.70 -18.68
C HIS A 64 4.85 -14.78 -18.15
N LEU A 65 3.84 -14.44 -17.34
CA LEU A 65 2.84 -15.40 -16.82
C LEU A 65 1.52 -15.31 -17.59
N ARG A 66 1.57 -15.39 -18.93
CA ARG A 66 0.41 -15.47 -19.84
C ARG A 66 -0.43 -16.75 -19.67
N ASN A 67 -0.38 -17.39 -18.50
CA ASN A 67 -0.98 -18.66 -18.13
C ASN A 67 -2.36 -18.48 -17.47
N GLY A 68 -3.24 -17.66 -18.06
CA GLY A 68 -4.63 -17.56 -17.60
C GLY A 68 -4.84 -17.01 -16.18
N LEU A 69 -3.93 -16.18 -15.66
CA LEU A 69 -4.11 -15.53 -14.36
C LEU A 69 -5.14 -14.40 -14.45
N SER A 70 -6.10 -14.38 -13.52
CA SER A 70 -7.06 -13.29 -13.39
C SER A 70 -6.40 -12.00 -12.89
N ALA A 71 -7.06 -10.86 -13.10
CA ALA A 71 -6.60 -9.56 -12.59
C ALA A 71 -6.44 -9.56 -11.05
N LYS A 72 -7.29 -10.31 -10.34
CA LYS A 72 -7.20 -10.51 -8.87
C LYS A 72 -5.90 -11.23 -8.49
N SER A 73 -5.58 -12.33 -9.17
CA SER A 73 -4.33 -13.08 -8.94
C SER A 73 -3.09 -12.24 -9.24
N ILE A 74 -3.11 -11.47 -10.33
CA ILE A 74 -2.00 -10.55 -10.67
C ILE A 74 -1.81 -9.50 -9.58
N ARG A 75 -2.91 -8.88 -9.10
CA ARG A 75 -2.86 -7.91 -8.00
C ARG A 75 -2.29 -8.53 -6.73
N ALA A 76 -2.78 -9.70 -6.34
CA ALA A 76 -2.32 -10.41 -5.15
C ALA A 76 -0.81 -10.72 -5.22
N LEU A 77 -0.32 -11.19 -6.38
CA LEU A 77 1.11 -11.45 -6.59
C LEU A 77 1.95 -10.16 -6.51
N MET A 78 1.47 -9.06 -7.07
CA MET A 78 2.16 -7.76 -6.97
C MET A 78 2.25 -7.27 -5.52
N CYS A 79 1.15 -7.37 -4.76
CA CYS A 79 1.13 -7.04 -3.33
C CYS A 79 2.08 -7.95 -2.54
N LEU A 80 2.02 -9.26 -2.74
CA LEU A 80 2.89 -10.24 -2.07
C LEU A 80 4.37 -9.94 -2.31
N ASN A 81 4.74 -9.66 -3.57
CA ASN A 81 6.12 -9.35 -3.95
C ASN A 81 6.65 -8.05 -3.31
N ASP A 82 5.82 -7.03 -3.15
CA ASP A 82 6.24 -5.75 -2.57
C ASP A 82 6.14 -5.71 -1.04
N TRP A 83 5.19 -6.44 -0.43
CA TRP A 83 4.97 -6.44 1.02
C TRP A 83 5.84 -7.47 1.76
N SER A 84 6.20 -8.59 1.13
CA SER A 84 7.05 -9.62 1.76
C SER A 84 8.43 -9.06 2.19
N PRO A 85 9.17 -8.32 1.36
CA PRO A 85 10.46 -7.73 1.77
C PRO A 85 10.33 -6.68 2.88
N LEU A 86 9.13 -6.09 3.05
CA LEU A 86 8.83 -5.13 4.11
C LEU A 86 8.46 -5.81 5.45
N GLY A 87 8.41 -7.15 5.48
CA GLY A 87 8.02 -7.90 6.67
C GLY A 87 6.53 -7.75 7.03
N LEU A 88 5.70 -7.32 6.08
CA LEU A 88 4.25 -7.14 6.26
C LEU A 88 3.46 -8.44 6.04
N ILE A 89 4.11 -9.48 5.55
CA ILE A 89 3.54 -10.80 5.31
C ILE A 89 4.37 -11.79 6.13
N HIS A 90 3.72 -12.52 7.04
CA HIS A 90 4.39 -13.51 7.86
C HIS A 90 4.26 -14.90 7.23
N ASP A 91 5.28 -15.74 7.41
CA ASP A 91 5.26 -17.12 6.89
C ASP A 91 4.05 -17.92 7.42
N THR A 92 3.60 -17.61 8.64
CA THR A 92 2.40 -18.20 9.24
C THR A 92 1.14 -17.91 8.43
N ASP A 93 1.00 -16.69 7.89
CA ASP A 93 -0.15 -16.30 7.07
C ASP A 93 -0.14 -17.04 5.73
N VAL A 94 1.05 -17.18 5.12
CA VAL A 94 1.23 -17.93 3.87
C VAL A 94 0.87 -19.40 4.06
N LEU A 95 1.35 -20.02 5.14
CA LEU A 95 1.07 -21.41 5.44
C LEU A 95 -0.43 -21.65 5.66
N ALA A 96 -1.12 -20.76 6.39
CA ALA A 96 -2.55 -20.86 6.60
C ALA A 96 -3.31 -20.91 5.26
N VAL A 97 -3.02 -20.00 4.34
CA VAL A 97 -3.65 -19.95 3.00
C VAL A 97 -3.40 -21.22 2.20
N THR A 98 -2.20 -21.82 2.27
CA THR A 98 -1.91 -23.07 1.53
C THR A 98 -2.66 -24.29 2.05
N THR A 99 -3.21 -24.22 3.28
CA THR A 99 -3.98 -25.30 3.89
C THR A 99 -5.49 -25.11 3.75
N GLU A 100 -5.94 -23.96 3.26
CA GLU A 100 -7.36 -23.70 3.04
C GLU A 100 -7.89 -24.43 1.79
N ASP A 101 -9.13 -24.89 1.86
CA ASP A 101 -9.81 -25.57 0.76
C ASP A 101 -10.25 -24.54 -0.31
N PRO A 102 -9.68 -24.57 -1.54
CA PRO A 102 -10.00 -23.61 -2.59
C PRO A 102 -11.48 -23.60 -3.00
N LEU A 103 -12.22 -24.70 -2.74
CA LEU A 103 -13.64 -24.82 -3.07
C LEU A 103 -14.55 -24.07 -2.10
N LYS A 104 -13.99 -23.56 -0.99
CA LYS A 104 -14.72 -22.86 0.05
C LYS A 104 -14.69 -21.34 -0.10
N ASP A 105 -13.87 -20.83 -1.02
CA ASP A 105 -13.78 -19.40 -1.33
C ASP A 105 -14.99 -18.98 -2.20
N PRO A 106 -15.93 -18.18 -1.67
CA PRO A 106 -17.09 -17.71 -2.43
C PRO A 106 -16.71 -16.80 -3.62
N ASP A 107 -15.49 -16.27 -3.66
CA ASP A 107 -14.98 -15.44 -4.75
C ASP A 107 -14.14 -16.23 -5.79
N ALA A 108 -13.93 -17.54 -5.62
CA ALA A 108 -13.15 -18.33 -6.59
C ALA A 108 -13.87 -18.51 -7.95
N ALA A 109 -15.16 -18.14 -8.01
CA ALA A 109 -16.00 -18.20 -9.21
C ALA A 109 -16.01 -16.89 -10.01
N GLU A 110 -14.92 -16.11 -10.02
CA GLU A 110 -14.80 -14.99 -10.96
C GLU A 110 -14.75 -15.53 -12.40
N ASP A 111 -15.80 -15.24 -13.16
CA ASP A 111 -15.97 -15.59 -14.57
C ASP A 111 -14.85 -14.92 -15.40
N PRO A 112 -14.00 -15.70 -16.09
CA PRO A 112 -12.94 -15.16 -16.95
C PRO A 112 -13.45 -14.22 -18.05
N GLU A 113 -14.75 -14.29 -18.41
CA GLU A 113 -15.35 -13.48 -19.47
C GLU A 113 -15.56 -12.01 -19.09
N GLU A 114 -15.55 -11.65 -17.79
CA GLU A 114 -15.79 -10.26 -17.36
C GLU A 114 -14.57 -9.33 -17.52
N VAL A 115 -13.37 -9.90 -17.67
CA VAL A 115 -12.09 -9.15 -17.73
C VAL A 115 -11.81 -8.54 -19.10
N TRP A 116 -12.34 -9.13 -20.17
CA TRP A 116 -12.17 -8.65 -21.54
C TRP A 116 -13.53 -8.22 -22.06
N GLY A 117 -14.02 -7.09 -21.54
CA GLY A 117 -15.31 -6.53 -21.92
C GLY A 117 -15.54 -6.60 -23.43
N ASP A 118 -16.35 -7.57 -23.84
CA ASP A 118 -16.95 -7.61 -25.16
C ASP A 118 -17.84 -6.38 -25.26
N LYS A 119 -17.35 -5.37 -25.97
CA LYS A 119 -18.21 -4.44 -26.67
C LYS A 119 -17.74 -4.37 -28.11
N ALA A 120 -18.50 -5.09 -28.94
CA ALA A 120 -18.67 -4.84 -30.36
C ALA A 120 -18.98 -3.36 -30.65
#